data_AF-A0A0D3DRU7-F1
#
_entry.id   AF-A0A0D3DRU7-F1
#
_cell.length_a   1.000
_cell.length_b   1.000
_cell.length_c   1.000
_cell.angle_alpha   90.00
_cell.angle_beta   90.00
_cell.angle_gamma   90.00
#
_symmetry.space_group_name_H-M   'P 1'
#
loop_
_entity.id
_entity.type
_entity.pdbx_description
1 polymer ?
#
loop_
_entity_poly.entity_id
_entity_poly.type
_entity_poly.pdbx_seq_one_letter_code
_entity_poly.pdbx_strand_id
1 'polypeptide(L)'
;MELKLATAEKQVLEELVKLVQSRGLCGENGGWKEFLDAKDKKKIGSPNDPSKRSHDELVAFLTTFKKKQDLQVLKCHANFLLIEKLEQECPGNDTPEQSLVRLTVEHPAYSVDYSFEPHSEDWFVSDVGVKTSKVMESTDLVAVDCEMVLCDNGTEGLVRVGVVDRDLKVILDEFVKPDKPVVDYRTDITGITAEDIEKATLSLVDIQETLQPFLSNGAILVGHSLNKDLEVLKIYHPKVIDTALVFKYPNARKPRRASLNNLCKSILGYEVRKAGVSHDCVNDATAAMKLALAVIEKRANTTIPPSKEMLEVEKAKLFIHKIPHNVTSEELEQVLSGEFTLDVKPAKTSRGCYCAFVIFRSSEEADQAFENVDGDQGQDSFGLPQKLVIFKLTSGSRVSIYVRKMVEDGSA
;
A
#
# COMPACT_ATOMS: atom_id res chain seq x y z
N MET A 1 10.04 24.49 10.90
CA MET A 1 9.41 24.20 9.60
C MET A 1 8.17 25.08 9.48
N GLU A 2 8.10 25.97 8.48
CA GLU A 2 6.96 26.88 8.27
C GLU A 2 6.05 26.36 7.15
N LEU A 3 4.75 26.66 7.22
CA LEU A 3 3.78 26.33 6.18
C LEU A 3 3.76 27.44 5.13
N LYS A 4 4.29 27.15 3.93
CA LYS A 4 4.31 28.10 2.82
C LYS A 4 2.95 28.14 2.11
N LEU A 5 2.06 29.02 2.57
CA LEU A 5 0.65 29.09 2.12
C LEU A 5 0.35 30.18 1.08
N ALA A 6 1.29 31.08 0.80
CA ALA A 6 1.06 32.24 -0.07
C ALA A 6 0.56 31.86 -1.47
N THR A 7 0.91 30.67 -1.96
CA THR A 7 0.54 30.16 -3.28
C THR A 7 -0.59 29.14 -3.26
N ALA A 8 -1.15 28.83 -2.10
CA ALA A 8 -2.21 27.84 -1.97
C ALA A 8 -3.51 28.36 -2.59
N GLU A 9 -4.28 27.45 -3.19
CA GLU A 9 -5.62 27.76 -3.69
C GLU A 9 -6.53 28.21 -2.54
N LYS A 10 -7.36 29.25 -2.78
CA LYS A 10 -8.24 29.81 -1.74
C LYS A 10 -9.17 28.76 -1.14
N GLN A 11 -9.70 27.87 -1.96
CA GLN A 11 -10.59 26.78 -1.52
C GLN A 11 -9.90 25.85 -0.50
N VAL A 12 -8.63 25.50 -0.73
CA VAL A 12 -7.84 24.70 0.22
C VAL A 12 -7.69 25.45 1.54
N LEU A 13 -7.36 26.75 1.50
CA LEU A 13 -7.25 27.57 2.70
C LEU A 13 -8.57 27.64 3.48
N GLU A 14 -9.71 27.75 2.80
CA GLU A 14 -11.03 27.77 3.42
C GLU A 14 -11.32 26.48 4.19
N GLU A 15 -11.06 25.31 3.58
CA GLU A 15 -11.24 24.00 4.21
C GLU A 15 -10.27 23.79 5.38
N LEU A 16 -9.02 24.25 5.27
CA LEU A 16 -8.07 24.21 6.39
C LEU A 16 -8.55 25.03 7.60
N VAL A 17 -9.12 26.22 7.38
CA VAL A 17 -9.70 27.00 8.48
C VAL A 17 -10.92 26.31 9.08
N LYS A 18 -11.80 25.73 8.25
CA LYS A 18 -12.94 24.94 8.75
C LYS A 18 -12.50 23.73 9.58
N LEU A 19 -11.44 23.04 9.18
CA LEU A 19 -10.84 21.95 9.94
C LEU A 19 -10.34 22.43 11.31
N VAL A 20 -9.61 23.56 11.34
CA VAL A 20 -9.12 24.17 12.57
C VAL A 20 -10.28 24.51 13.51
N GLN A 21 -11.36 25.08 12.97
CA GLN A 21 -12.56 25.40 13.74
C GLN A 21 -13.23 24.13 14.30
N SER A 22 -13.40 23.09 13.48
CA SER A 22 -14.08 21.85 13.89
C SER A 22 -13.30 21.06 14.94
N ARG A 23 -11.96 21.13 14.90
CA ARG A 23 -11.06 20.51 15.87
C ARG A 23 -10.74 21.37 17.08
N GLY A 24 -11.18 22.64 17.10
CA GLY A 24 -10.90 23.57 18.19
C GLY A 24 -9.41 23.88 18.37
N LEU A 25 -8.64 23.88 17.28
CA LEU A 25 -7.20 24.15 17.33
C LEU A 25 -6.95 25.66 17.46
N CYS A 26 -5.92 26.02 18.23
CA CYS A 26 -5.53 27.41 18.49
C CYS A 26 -4.07 27.66 18.10
N GLY A 27 -3.85 28.70 17.30
CA GLY A 27 -2.52 29.21 17.01
C GLY A 27 -2.04 30.21 18.07
N GLU A 28 -0.98 30.94 17.79
CA GLU A 28 -0.44 31.98 18.68
C GLU A 28 -1.45 33.09 19.01
N ASN A 29 -2.41 33.34 18.11
CA ASN A 29 -3.47 34.34 18.26
C ASN A 29 -4.82 33.73 18.67
N GLY A 30 -4.81 32.52 19.23
CA GLY A 30 -6.02 31.81 19.62
C GLY A 30 -6.72 31.10 18.45
N GLY A 31 -8.01 30.83 18.64
CA GLY A 31 -8.87 30.24 17.61
C GLY A 31 -9.27 31.24 16.53
N TRP A 32 -9.87 30.75 15.44
CA TRP A 32 -10.28 31.58 14.30
C TRP A 32 -11.10 32.81 14.70
N LYS A 33 -12.06 32.64 15.60
CA LYS A 33 -12.91 33.75 16.07
C LYS A 33 -12.10 34.80 16.83
N GLU A 34 -11.20 34.38 17.72
CA GLU A 34 -10.35 35.27 18.52
C GLU A 34 -9.40 36.07 17.62
N PHE A 35 -8.83 35.39 16.61
CA PHE A 35 -8.02 36.03 15.57
C PHE A 35 -8.80 37.10 14.81
N LEU A 36 -10.04 36.79 14.39
CA LEU A 36 -10.90 37.75 13.70
C LEU A 36 -11.30 38.93 14.59
N ASP A 37 -11.68 38.68 15.84
CA ASP A 37 -12.07 39.72 16.80
C ASP A 37 -10.93 40.70 17.08
N ALA A 38 -9.70 40.19 17.19
CA ALA A 38 -8.49 41.00 17.36
C ALA A 38 -8.15 41.85 16.11
N LYS A 39 -8.43 41.33 14.90
CA LYS A 39 -8.14 41.98 13.62
C LYS A 39 -9.21 43.01 13.22
N ASP A 40 -10.48 42.66 13.40
CA ASP A 40 -11.63 43.43 12.89
C ASP A 40 -12.03 44.61 13.79
N LYS A 41 -11.32 44.84 14.92
CA LYS A 41 -11.45 45.94 15.89
C LYS A 41 -12.67 46.85 15.63
N LYS A 42 -13.85 46.40 16.09
CA LYS A 42 -15.14 47.14 16.10
C LYS A 42 -15.99 47.11 14.81
N LYS A 43 -15.75 46.24 13.83
CA LYS A 43 -16.76 45.95 12.80
C LYS A 43 -17.81 44.97 13.32
N ILE A 44 -18.99 45.48 13.67
CA ILE A 44 -20.17 44.65 13.99
C ILE A 44 -20.58 43.90 12.72
N GLY A 45 -20.62 42.57 12.78
CA GLY A 45 -21.14 41.73 11.68
C GLY A 45 -20.10 41.20 10.69
N SER A 46 -18.79 41.26 11.00
CA SER A 46 -17.80 40.60 10.14
C SER A 46 -18.04 39.08 10.05
N PRO A 47 -18.02 38.49 8.86
CA PRO A 47 -18.42 37.10 8.68
C PRO A 47 -17.41 36.13 9.31
N ASN A 48 -17.88 35.22 10.17
CA ASN A 48 -17.06 34.14 10.74
C ASN A 48 -16.81 32.98 9.75
N ASP A 49 -17.53 32.98 8.62
CA ASP A 49 -17.41 31.98 7.56
C ASP A 49 -16.11 32.21 6.75
N PRO A 50 -15.17 31.24 6.73
CA PRO A 50 -13.91 31.38 5.99
C PRO A 50 -14.10 31.67 4.50
N SER A 51 -15.18 31.18 3.88
CA SER A 51 -15.45 31.41 2.44
C SER A 51 -15.65 32.89 2.09
N LYS A 52 -16.08 33.68 3.08
CA LYS A 52 -16.32 35.13 2.95
C LYS A 52 -15.10 35.98 3.28
N ARG A 53 -13.95 35.37 3.57
CA ARG A 53 -12.69 36.07 3.87
C ARG A 53 -11.75 36.08 2.68
N SER A 54 -10.86 37.07 2.68
CA SER A 54 -9.80 37.20 1.67
C SER A 54 -8.74 36.11 1.84
N HIS A 55 -8.02 35.81 0.76
CA HIS A 55 -6.90 34.88 0.77
C HIS A 55 -5.86 35.27 1.84
N ASP A 56 -5.45 36.55 1.87
CA ASP A 56 -4.48 37.07 2.85
C ASP A 56 -4.95 36.92 4.30
N GLU A 57 -6.26 37.04 4.58
CA GLU A 57 -6.81 36.79 5.91
C GLU A 57 -6.67 35.33 6.34
N LEU A 58 -6.95 34.39 5.44
CA LEU A 58 -6.85 32.96 5.70
C LEU A 58 -5.38 32.55 5.91
N VAL A 59 -4.47 33.05 5.05
CA VAL A 59 -3.02 32.83 5.19
C VAL A 59 -2.52 33.42 6.51
N ALA A 60 -2.90 34.66 6.84
CA ALA A 60 -2.46 35.31 8.07
C ALA A 60 -2.91 34.55 9.32
N PHE A 61 -4.08 33.91 9.31
CA PHE A 61 -4.51 33.06 10.41
C PHE A 61 -3.76 31.73 10.46
N LEU A 62 -3.70 30.99 9.35
CA LEU A 62 -3.07 29.66 9.32
C LEU A 62 -1.56 29.71 9.61
N THR A 63 -0.90 30.83 9.32
CA THR A 63 0.52 31.05 9.66
C THR A 63 0.77 31.29 11.15
N THR A 64 -0.27 31.47 11.98
CA THR A 64 -0.16 31.54 13.45
C THR A 64 0.09 30.18 14.09
N PHE A 65 -0.11 29.08 13.36
CA PHE A 65 0.20 27.73 13.83
C PHE A 65 1.69 27.44 13.69
N LYS A 66 2.37 27.18 14.81
CA LYS A 66 3.82 26.88 14.84
C LYS A 66 4.15 25.47 15.30
N LYS A 67 3.25 24.79 16.01
CA LYS A 67 3.49 23.44 16.53
C LYS A 67 3.55 22.44 15.38
N LYS A 68 4.54 21.55 15.41
CA LYS A 68 4.75 20.54 14.36
C LYS A 68 3.51 19.68 14.11
N GLN A 69 2.85 19.25 15.18
CA GLN A 69 1.62 18.45 15.13
C GLN A 69 0.48 19.18 14.38
N ASP A 70 0.22 20.44 14.72
CA ASP A 70 -0.81 21.24 14.04
C ASP A 70 -0.48 21.41 12.55
N LEU A 71 0.79 21.68 12.23
CA LEU A 71 1.27 21.79 10.85
C LEU A 71 1.13 20.48 10.08
N GLN A 72 1.42 19.33 10.70
CA GLN A 72 1.21 18.01 10.10
C GLN A 72 -0.28 17.78 9.83
N VAL A 73 -1.17 18.11 10.77
CA VAL A 73 -2.63 18.00 10.59
C VAL A 73 -3.11 18.82 9.39
N LEU A 74 -2.66 20.08 9.29
CA LEU A 74 -3.00 20.96 8.16
C LEU A 74 -2.50 20.41 6.83
N LYS A 75 -1.24 19.96 6.76
CA LYS A 75 -0.67 19.37 5.54
C LYS A 75 -1.39 18.08 5.14
N CYS A 76 -1.70 17.20 6.10
CA CYS A 76 -2.43 15.96 5.83
C CYS A 76 -3.80 16.27 5.22
N HIS A 77 -4.52 17.25 5.77
CA HIS A 77 -5.83 17.61 5.23
C HIS A 77 -5.73 18.25 3.85
N ALA A 78 -4.75 19.12 3.60
CA ALA A 78 -4.52 19.68 2.27
C ALA A 78 -4.19 18.60 1.24
N ASN A 79 -3.36 17.61 1.61
CA ASN A 79 -3.03 16.47 0.76
C ASN A 79 -4.24 15.55 0.52
N PHE A 80 -5.12 15.38 1.51
CA PHE A 80 -6.38 14.67 1.35
C PHE A 80 -7.29 15.37 0.33
N LEU A 81 -7.45 16.70 0.44
CA LEU A 81 -8.24 17.50 -0.51
C LEU A 81 -7.70 17.41 -1.95
N LEU A 82 -6.37 17.31 -2.11
CA LEU A 82 -5.74 17.10 -3.42
C LEU A 82 -6.19 15.76 -4.06
N ILE A 83 -6.23 14.68 -3.29
CA ILE A 83 -6.69 13.38 -3.79
C ILE A 83 -8.20 13.34 -4.02
N GLU A 84 -8.98 13.94 -3.13
CA GLU A 84 -10.42 14.07 -3.30
C GLU A 84 -10.76 14.84 -4.58
N LYS A 85 -10.02 15.92 -4.88
CA LYS A 85 -10.17 16.66 -6.14
C LYS A 85 -9.86 15.79 -7.35
N LEU A 86 -8.78 14.99 -7.30
CA LEU A 86 -8.46 14.03 -8.36
C LEU A 86 -9.63 13.06 -8.57
N GLU A 87 -10.14 12.41 -7.52
CA GLU A 87 -11.26 11.46 -7.61
C GLU A 87 -12.55 12.07 -8.19
N GLN A 88 -12.81 13.35 -7.94
CA GLN A 88 -13.99 14.07 -8.45
C GLN A 88 -13.85 14.50 -9.93
N GLU A 89 -12.64 14.69 -10.43
CA GLU A 89 -12.39 15.08 -11.82
C GLU A 89 -12.66 13.93 -12.81
N CYS A 90 -13.11 14.27 -14.03
CA CYS A 90 -13.40 13.27 -15.05
C CYS A 90 -12.11 12.55 -15.51
N PRO A 91 -12.03 11.21 -15.46
CA PRO A 91 -10.82 10.46 -15.80
C PRO A 91 -10.30 10.68 -17.23
N GLY A 92 -11.17 11.10 -18.17
CA GLY A 92 -10.79 11.36 -19.56
C GLY A 92 -9.86 12.55 -19.76
N ASN A 93 -9.67 13.41 -18.75
CA ASN A 93 -8.77 14.56 -18.79
C ASN A 93 -7.40 14.28 -18.17
N ASP A 94 -7.22 13.13 -17.54
CA ASP A 94 -5.97 12.79 -16.85
C ASP A 94 -4.81 12.63 -17.84
N THR A 95 -3.63 13.09 -17.44
CA THR A 95 -2.37 12.59 -18.02
C THR A 95 -2.18 11.10 -17.69
N PRO A 96 -1.40 10.34 -18.47
CA PRO A 96 -1.16 8.93 -18.17
C PRO A 96 -0.60 8.69 -16.75
N GLU A 97 0.26 9.59 -16.25
CA GLU A 97 0.78 9.58 -14.89
C GLU A 97 -0.34 9.77 -13.86
N GLN A 98 -1.20 10.78 -14.04
CA GLN A 98 -2.36 11.00 -13.16
C GLN A 98 -3.34 9.82 -13.19
N SER A 99 -3.55 9.19 -14.35
CA SER A 99 -4.37 7.99 -14.46
C SER A 99 -3.82 6.85 -13.60
N LEU A 100 -2.49 6.68 -13.52
CA LEU A 100 -1.88 5.67 -12.66
C LEU A 100 -2.00 6.01 -11.16
N VAL A 101 -1.90 7.29 -10.80
CA VAL A 101 -2.19 7.74 -9.43
C VAL A 101 -3.65 7.45 -9.09
N ARG A 102 -4.59 7.80 -9.97
CA ARG A 102 -6.03 7.52 -9.83
C ARG A 102 -6.29 6.03 -9.61
N LEU A 103 -5.73 5.16 -10.46
CA LEU A 103 -5.88 3.71 -10.31
C LEU A 103 -5.35 3.19 -8.97
N THR A 104 -4.31 3.82 -8.43
CA THR A 104 -3.77 3.48 -7.10
C THR A 104 -4.75 3.88 -6.01
N VAL A 105 -5.23 5.12 -6.00
CA VAL A 105 -6.08 5.66 -4.92
C VAL A 105 -7.51 5.09 -4.94
N GLU A 106 -8.07 4.84 -6.13
CA GLU A 106 -9.40 4.24 -6.28
C GLU A 106 -9.41 2.74 -5.97
N HIS A 107 -8.24 2.10 -5.84
CA HIS A 107 -8.16 0.70 -5.51
C HIS A 107 -8.74 0.44 -4.10
N PRO A 108 -9.64 -0.54 -3.90
CA PRO A 108 -10.33 -0.76 -2.62
C PRO A 108 -9.42 -1.00 -1.41
N ALA A 109 -8.19 -1.47 -1.64
CA ALA A 109 -7.21 -1.70 -0.58
C ALA A 109 -6.43 -0.44 -0.17
N TYR A 110 -6.42 0.61 -1.00
CA TYR A 110 -5.63 1.83 -0.76
C TYR A 110 -5.96 2.48 0.58
N SER A 111 -7.25 2.61 0.91
CA SER A 111 -7.70 3.21 2.16
C SER A 111 -7.25 2.45 3.41
N VAL A 112 -6.93 1.16 3.29
CA VAL A 112 -6.40 0.35 4.40
C VAL A 112 -4.87 0.37 4.38
N ASP A 113 -4.26 0.18 3.21
CA ASP A 113 -2.80 0.09 3.05
C ASP A 113 -2.08 1.41 3.36
N TYR A 114 -2.70 2.55 2.99
CA TYR A 114 -2.16 3.90 3.12
C TYR A 114 -2.81 4.69 4.27
N SER A 115 -3.50 4.01 5.19
CA SER A 115 -4.03 4.61 6.43
C SER A 115 -2.92 4.81 7.46
N PHE A 116 -2.00 5.73 7.17
CA PHE A 116 -0.96 6.13 8.10
C PHE A 116 -1.52 7.04 9.20
N GLU A 117 -0.88 7.03 10.37
CA GLU A 117 -1.10 7.99 11.45
C GLU A 117 0.11 8.93 11.58
N PRO A 118 0.33 9.88 10.64
CA PRO A 118 1.57 10.67 10.57
C PRO A 118 1.61 11.82 11.58
N HIS A 119 1.09 11.59 12.78
CA HIS A 119 0.94 12.59 13.84
C HIS A 119 2.09 12.56 14.84
N SER A 120 2.93 11.52 14.81
CA SER A 120 4.16 11.50 15.57
C SER A 120 5.23 12.40 14.95
N GLU A 121 6.14 12.89 15.80
CA GLU A 121 7.11 13.92 15.41
C GLU A 121 8.18 13.41 14.45
N ASP A 122 8.36 12.10 14.30
CA ASP A 122 9.28 11.46 13.36
C ASP A 122 8.75 11.42 11.91
N TRP A 123 7.46 11.71 11.69
CA TRP A 123 6.89 11.74 10.34
C TRP A 123 7.17 13.04 9.58
N PHE A 124 7.57 12.87 8.34
CA PHE A 124 7.57 13.92 7.33
C PHE A 124 6.25 13.88 6.54
N VAL A 125 5.44 14.93 6.69
CA VAL A 125 4.24 15.14 5.86
C VAL A 125 4.58 16.14 4.77
N SER A 126 4.50 15.71 3.51
CA SER A 126 4.74 16.57 2.35
C SER A 126 3.73 17.71 2.30
N ASP A 127 4.13 18.85 1.73
CA ASP A 127 3.31 20.06 1.66
C ASP A 127 2.75 20.32 0.25
N VAL A 128 2.66 19.28 -0.60
CA VAL A 128 2.22 19.39 -2.00
C VAL A 128 0.79 19.94 -2.12
N GLY A 129 -0.12 19.56 -1.21
CA GLY A 129 -1.52 20.01 -1.23
C GLY A 129 -1.73 21.50 -0.95
N VAL A 130 -0.69 22.24 -0.53
CA VAL A 130 -0.74 23.70 -0.38
C VAL A 130 0.10 24.45 -1.43
N LYS A 131 0.60 23.74 -2.45
CA LYS A 131 1.34 24.35 -3.56
C LYS A 131 0.40 24.91 -4.62
N THR A 132 0.97 25.58 -5.62
CA THR A 132 0.24 26.02 -6.82
C THR A 132 -0.31 24.83 -7.61
N SER A 133 -1.38 25.02 -8.39
CA SER A 133 -1.96 23.99 -9.28
C SER A 133 -0.90 23.37 -10.21
N LYS A 134 0.00 24.17 -10.79
CA LYS A 134 1.11 23.68 -11.62
C LYS A 134 1.99 22.62 -10.93
N VAL A 135 2.24 22.78 -9.63
CA VAL A 135 3.06 21.84 -8.83
C VAL A 135 2.23 20.61 -8.46
N MET A 136 0.97 20.82 -8.06
CA MET A 136 0.04 19.73 -7.76
C MET A 136 -0.20 18.83 -8.97
N GLU A 137 -0.25 19.39 -10.18
CA GLU A 137 -0.41 18.70 -11.46
C GLU A 137 0.91 18.20 -12.08
N SER A 138 2.05 18.33 -11.39
CA SER A 138 3.34 17.84 -11.91
C SER A 138 3.28 16.34 -12.26
N THR A 139 3.93 15.96 -13.35
CA THR A 139 4.03 14.58 -13.84
C THR A 139 5.44 14.00 -13.66
N ASP A 140 6.29 14.67 -12.88
CA ASP A 140 7.62 14.16 -12.54
C ASP A 140 7.49 12.87 -11.72
N LEU A 141 8.34 11.89 -12.01
CA LEU A 141 8.30 10.57 -11.37
C LEU A 141 9.62 10.30 -10.64
N VAL A 142 9.50 9.74 -9.44
CA VAL A 142 10.63 9.21 -8.66
C VAL A 142 10.21 7.86 -8.10
N ALA A 143 10.96 6.80 -8.40
CA ALA A 143 10.70 5.49 -7.82
C ALA A 143 11.52 5.26 -6.57
N VAL A 144 10.91 4.62 -5.57
CA VAL A 144 11.49 4.36 -4.27
C VAL A 144 11.23 2.89 -3.91
N ASP A 145 12.23 2.26 -3.32
CA ASP A 145 12.14 0.95 -2.68
C ASP A 145 13.12 0.93 -1.51
N CYS A 146 12.80 0.17 -0.47
CA CYS A 146 13.58 0.08 0.75
C CYS A 146 13.85 -1.39 1.11
N GLU A 147 15.02 -1.64 1.68
CA GLU A 147 15.27 -2.87 2.44
C GLU A 147 15.01 -2.62 3.92
N MET A 148 14.31 -3.56 4.55
CA MET A 148 13.91 -3.47 5.96
C MET A 148 14.29 -4.72 6.76
N VAL A 149 14.61 -4.49 8.02
CA VAL A 149 14.93 -5.52 9.03
C VAL A 149 13.91 -5.52 10.15
N LEU A 150 13.84 -6.60 10.93
CA LEU A 150 13.01 -6.66 12.14
C LEU A 150 13.77 -6.11 13.35
N CYS A 151 13.19 -5.12 14.02
CA CYS A 151 13.71 -4.55 15.26
C CYS A 151 13.16 -5.27 16.51
N ASP A 152 13.83 -5.08 17.65
CA ASP A 152 13.54 -5.74 18.93
C ASP A 152 12.11 -5.53 19.47
N ASN A 153 11.50 -4.39 19.14
CA ASN A 153 10.14 -4.04 19.49
C ASN A 153 9.09 -4.62 18.51
N GLY A 154 9.50 -5.46 17.56
CA GLY A 154 8.64 -6.09 16.56
C GLY A 154 8.26 -5.19 15.37
N THR A 155 8.82 -3.99 15.26
CA THR A 155 8.60 -3.11 14.10
C THR A 155 9.66 -3.27 13.02
N GLU A 156 9.36 -2.88 11.79
CA GLU A 156 10.34 -2.86 10.70
C GLU A 156 11.24 -1.61 10.81
N GLY A 157 12.54 -1.79 10.56
CA GLY A 157 13.54 -0.72 10.53
C GLY A 157 14.17 -0.59 9.14
N LEU A 158 14.36 0.64 8.68
CA LEU A 158 14.98 0.96 7.40
C LEU A 158 16.50 0.72 7.48
N VAL A 159 17.05 -0.01 6.51
CA VAL A 159 18.50 -0.30 6.46
C VAL A 159 19.16 0.02 5.12
N ARG A 160 18.40 0.10 4.03
CA ARG A 160 18.88 0.61 2.74
C ARG A 160 17.73 1.23 1.97
N VAL A 161 17.99 2.30 1.23
CA VAL A 161 16.98 2.97 0.39
C VAL A 161 17.54 3.17 -1.01
N GLY A 162 16.75 2.77 -2.01
CA GLY A 162 17.03 2.96 -3.43
C GLY A 162 16.03 3.95 -4.03
N VAL A 163 16.54 4.98 -4.70
CA VAL A 163 15.71 6.00 -5.36
C VAL A 163 16.21 6.21 -6.78
N VAL A 164 15.32 6.15 -7.75
CA VAL A 164 15.66 6.38 -9.17
C VAL A 164 14.73 7.40 -9.81
N ASP A 165 15.27 8.18 -10.74
CA ASP A 165 14.49 9.13 -11.54
C ASP A 165 13.74 8.43 -12.67
N ARG A 166 12.98 9.23 -13.44
CA ARG A 166 12.25 8.78 -14.63
C ARG A 166 13.16 8.16 -15.70
N ASP A 167 14.40 8.62 -15.82
CA ASP A 167 15.39 8.12 -16.78
C ASP A 167 16.13 6.87 -16.27
N LEU A 168 15.68 6.31 -15.13
CA LEU A 168 16.29 5.16 -14.44
C LEU A 168 17.69 5.47 -13.89
N LYS A 169 18.04 6.74 -13.71
CA LYS A 169 19.28 7.13 -13.04
C LYS A 169 19.08 7.04 -11.53
N VAL A 170 20.07 6.48 -10.86
CA VAL A 170 20.10 6.40 -9.40
C VAL A 170 20.27 7.79 -8.81
N ILE A 171 19.28 8.24 -8.05
CA ILE A 171 19.30 9.48 -7.26
C ILE A 171 19.92 9.20 -5.88
N LEU A 172 19.58 8.06 -5.29
CA LEU A 172 20.00 7.65 -3.94
C LEU A 172 20.17 6.13 -3.90
N ASP A 173 21.26 5.66 -3.30
CA ASP A 173 21.50 4.27 -2.94
C ASP A 173 22.34 4.28 -1.67
N GLU A 174 21.67 4.25 -0.53
CA GLU A 174 22.33 4.50 0.75
C GLU A 174 21.89 3.50 1.81
N PHE A 175 22.86 3.07 2.62
CA PHE A 175 22.60 2.35 3.85
C PHE A 175 22.18 3.32 4.96
N VAL A 176 21.17 2.92 5.72
CA VAL A 176 20.56 3.73 6.78
C VAL A 176 20.77 3.04 8.10
N LYS A 177 21.15 3.81 9.12
CA LYS A 177 21.24 3.32 10.48
C LYS A 177 19.83 3.29 11.11
N PRO A 178 19.29 2.11 11.47
CA PRO A 178 18.00 2.04 12.11
C PRO A 178 18.06 2.69 13.49
N ASP A 179 16.94 3.29 13.90
CA ASP A 179 16.78 3.99 15.19
C ASP A 179 16.71 3.02 16.38
N LYS A 180 16.41 1.75 16.11
CA LYS A 180 16.21 0.68 17.09
C LYS A 180 17.17 -0.49 16.85
N PRO A 181 17.49 -1.27 17.90
CA PRO A 181 18.27 -2.50 17.76
C PRO A 181 17.59 -3.51 16.82
N VAL A 182 18.38 -4.06 15.91
CA VAL A 182 17.96 -5.10 14.97
C VAL A 182 18.03 -6.48 15.64
N VAL A 183 16.99 -7.29 15.49
CA VAL A 183 16.95 -8.68 15.97
C VAL A 183 16.97 -9.72 14.86
N ASP A 184 16.52 -9.34 13.66
CA ASP A 184 16.60 -10.20 12.48
C ASP A 184 16.83 -9.35 11.22
N TYR A 185 17.99 -9.57 10.61
CA TYR A 185 18.46 -8.85 9.42
C TYR A 185 17.79 -9.35 8.13
N ARG A 186 17.14 -10.52 8.16
CA ARG A 186 16.55 -11.16 6.98
C ARG A 186 17.54 -11.23 5.81
N THR A 187 18.81 -11.54 6.09
CA THR A 187 19.92 -11.44 5.12
C THR A 187 19.71 -12.28 3.86
N ASP A 188 18.95 -13.37 3.95
CA ASP A 188 18.53 -14.17 2.81
C ASP A 188 17.61 -13.42 1.84
N ILE A 189 16.86 -12.44 2.35
CA ILE A 189 15.98 -11.56 1.59
C ILE A 189 16.69 -10.25 1.26
N THR A 190 17.22 -9.53 2.25
CA THR A 190 17.76 -8.17 2.07
C THR A 190 19.17 -8.15 1.50
N GLY A 191 19.93 -9.25 1.65
CA GLY A 191 21.37 -9.28 1.34
C GLY A 191 22.23 -8.47 2.31
N ILE A 192 21.65 -7.90 3.37
CA ILE A 192 22.32 -6.96 4.28
C ILE A 192 22.93 -7.69 5.48
N THR A 193 24.15 -7.32 5.82
CA THR A 193 24.89 -7.83 6.98
C THR A 193 24.92 -6.82 8.13
N ALA A 194 25.23 -7.29 9.34
CA ALA A 194 25.43 -6.41 10.49
C ALA A 194 26.55 -5.38 10.25
N GLU A 195 27.61 -5.75 9.51
CA GLU A 195 28.71 -4.85 9.20
C GLU A 195 28.28 -3.69 8.29
N ASP A 196 27.35 -3.92 7.37
CA ASP A 196 26.85 -2.88 6.48
C ASP A 196 26.09 -1.81 7.28
N ILE A 197 25.30 -2.25 8.25
CA ILE A 197 24.54 -1.37 9.14
C ILE A 197 25.45 -0.64 10.14
N GLU A 198 26.52 -1.28 10.61
CA GLU A 198 27.52 -0.61 11.47
C GLU A 198 28.25 0.52 10.73
N LYS A 199 28.49 0.35 9.43
CA LYS A 199 29.15 1.36 8.57
C LYS A 199 28.19 2.46 8.11
N ALA A 200 26.87 2.25 8.21
CA ALA A 200 25.87 3.22 7.81
C ALA A 200 25.96 4.51 8.65
N THR A 201 26.07 5.66 7.97
CA THR A 201 26.17 6.97 8.62
C THR A 201 24.88 7.78 8.55
N LEU A 202 24.03 7.50 7.56
CA LEU A 202 22.79 8.26 7.36
C LEU A 202 21.68 7.75 8.28
N SER A 203 20.89 8.70 8.77
CA SER A 203 19.68 8.45 9.54
C SER A 203 18.44 8.56 8.66
N LEU A 204 17.31 8.11 9.19
CA LEU A 204 16.00 8.30 8.56
C LEU A 204 15.72 9.77 8.19
N VAL A 205 16.09 10.71 9.08
CA VAL A 205 15.86 12.14 8.87
C VAL A 205 16.67 12.65 7.69
N ASP A 206 17.92 12.19 7.52
CA ASP A 206 18.75 12.58 6.36
C ASP A 206 18.11 12.14 5.03
N ILE A 207 17.48 10.96 5.02
CA ILE A 207 16.74 10.46 3.85
C ILE A 207 15.49 11.32 3.59
N GLN A 208 14.73 11.65 4.64
CA GLN A 208 13.56 12.53 4.51
C GLN A 208 13.94 13.92 3.98
N GLU A 209 15.02 14.51 4.48
CA GLU A 209 15.54 15.81 4.02
C GLU A 209 16.00 15.76 2.56
N THR A 210 16.60 14.63 2.14
CA THR A 210 17.01 14.39 0.75
C THR A 210 15.81 14.27 -0.19
N LEU A 211 14.74 13.60 0.24
CA LEU A 211 13.53 13.41 -0.58
C LEU A 211 12.60 14.62 -0.58
N GLN A 212 12.60 15.44 0.49
CA GLN A 212 11.69 16.56 0.66
C GLN A 212 11.59 17.49 -0.58
N PRO A 213 12.68 17.92 -1.24
CA PRO A 213 12.59 18.81 -2.40
C PRO A 213 11.79 18.21 -3.57
N PHE A 214 11.93 16.92 -3.84
CA PHE A 214 11.18 16.23 -4.89
C PHE A 214 9.68 16.22 -4.55
N LEU A 215 9.33 15.88 -3.31
CA LEU A 215 7.95 15.80 -2.83
C LEU A 215 7.27 17.17 -2.80
N SER A 216 7.98 18.21 -2.36
CA SER A 216 7.49 19.60 -2.36
C SER A 216 7.33 20.18 -3.76
N ASN A 217 8.06 19.66 -4.75
CA ASN A 217 7.89 19.99 -6.17
C ASN A 217 6.84 19.13 -6.88
N GLY A 218 6.12 18.30 -6.12
CA GLY A 218 4.96 17.55 -6.61
C GLY A 218 5.32 16.32 -7.43
N ALA A 219 6.54 15.79 -7.31
CA ALA A 219 6.90 14.50 -7.90
C ALA A 219 5.95 13.40 -7.41
N ILE A 220 5.59 12.48 -8.30
CA ILE A 220 4.81 11.29 -8.00
C ILE A 220 5.77 10.18 -7.60
N LEU A 221 5.52 9.57 -6.44
CA LEU A 221 6.30 8.42 -5.99
C LEU A 221 5.81 7.14 -6.65
N VAL A 222 6.74 6.32 -7.14
CA VAL A 222 6.44 5.03 -7.78
C VAL A 222 7.09 3.90 -6.96
N GLY A 223 6.37 2.80 -6.74
CA GLY A 223 6.93 1.64 -6.04
C GLY A 223 6.06 0.39 -6.15
N HIS A 224 6.38 -0.63 -5.37
CA HIS A 224 5.64 -1.89 -5.37
C HIS A 224 5.25 -2.31 -3.95
N SER A 225 3.96 -2.24 -3.61
CA SER A 225 3.50 -2.21 -2.20
C SER A 225 4.14 -1.03 -1.45
N LEU A 226 4.17 0.12 -2.13
CA LEU A 226 4.91 1.34 -1.75
C LEU A 226 4.51 1.87 -0.37
N ASN A 227 3.33 1.48 0.15
CA ASN A 227 2.93 1.82 1.49
C ASN A 227 3.90 1.30 2.56
N LYS A 228 4.59 0.18 2.33
CA LYS A 228 5.61 -0.37 3.24
C LYS A 228 6.86 0.49 3.28
N ASP A 229 7.32 0.95 2.12
CA ASP A 229 8.44 1.88 2.02
C ASP A 229 8.10 3.19 2.72
N LEU A 230 6.93 3.76 2.46
CA LEU A 230 6.50 5.02 3.08
C LEU A 230 6.32 4.91 4.61
N GLU A 231 5.87 3.76 5.10
CA GLU A 231 5.72 3.49 6.54
C GLU A 231 7.06 3.46 7.27
N VAL A 232 8.08 2.83 6.68
CA VAL A 232 9.44 2.79 7.27
C VAL A 232 10.20 4.11 7.06
N LEU A 233 9.96 4.80 5.94
CA LEU A 233 10.47 6.14 5.67
C LEU A 233 9.78 7.21 6.53
N LYS A 234 8.66 6.89 7.17
CA LYS A 234 7.80 7.84 7.90
C LYS A 234 7.44 9.05 7.03
N ILE A 235 7.15 8.81 5.74
CA ILE A 235 6.78 9.84 4.77
C ILE A 235 5.31 9.71 4.43
N TYR A 236 4.55 10.78 4.60
CA TYR A 236 3.20 10.91 4.07
C TYR A 236 3.21 11.80 2.82
N HIS A 237 2.92 11.21 1.67
CA HIS A 237 2.82 11.89 0.39
C HIS A 237 1.62 11.38 -0.42
N PRO A 238 0.74 12.26 -0.93
CA PRO A 238 -0.51 11.84 -1.55
C PRO A 238 -0.34 11.27 -2.97
N LYS A 239 0.65 11.73 -3.75
CA LYS A 239 0.77 11.35 -5.16
C LYS A 239 1.62 10.09 -5.30
N VAL A 240 0.95 8.94 -5.31
CA VAL A 240 1.60 7.63 -5.34
C VAL A 240 1.11 6.76 -6.49
N ILE A 241 2.02 6.03 -7.11
CA ILE A 241 1.76 4.94 -8.06
C ILE A 241 2.27 3.67 -7.41
N ASP A 242 1.33 2.83 -6.96
CA ASP A 242 1.65 1.53 -6.40
C ASP A 242 1.42 0.47 -7.46
N THR A 243 2.51 -0.08 -8.02
CA THR A 243 2.42 -1.10 -9.06
C THR A 243 1.70 -2.37 -8.57
N ALA A 244 1.67 -2.64 -7.27
CA ALA A 244 0.90 -3.77 -6.72
C ALA A 244 -0.62 -3.53 -6.74
N LEU A 245 -1.06 -2.27 -6.80
CA LEU A 245 -2.48 -1.88 -6.86
C LEU A 245 -2.94 -1.51 -8.28
N VAL A 246 -2.04 -0.98 -9.11
CA VAL A 246 -2.31 -0.63 -10.51
C VAL A 246 -2.60 -1.88 -11.35
N PHE A 247 -1.76 -2.92 -11.21
CA PHE A 247 -1.88 -4.11 -12.06
C PHE A 247 -2.84 -5.13 -11.46
N LYS A 248 -3.77 -5.59 -12.28
CA LYS A 248 -4.80 -6.56 -11.89
C LYS A 248 -4.79 -7.81 -12.76
N TYR A 249 -5.06 -8.95 -12.14
CA TYR A 249 -5.39 -10.17 -12.87
C TYR A 249 -6.85 -10.12 -13.32
N PRO A 250 -7.15 -10.41 -14.60
CA PRO A 250 -8.53 -10.48 -15.06
C PRO A 250 -9.26 -11.58 -14.30
N ASN A 251 -10.54 -11.35 -13.98
CA ASN A 251 -11.43 -12.32 -13.33
C ASN A 251 -10.95 -12.88 -11.98
N ALA A 252 -10.03 -12.20 -11.28
CA ALA A 252 -9.55 -12.66 -9.98
C ALA A 252 -10.62 -12.52 -8.89
N ARG A 253 -10.95 -13.62 -8.21
CA ARG A 253 -11.96 -13.72 -7.12
C ARG A 253 -11.72 -12.78 -5.94
N LYS A 254 -10.46 -12.42 -5.72
CA LYS A 254 -10.00 -11.42 -4.76
C LYS A 254 -8.94 -10.59 -5.47
N PRO A 255 -8.81 -9.30 -5.14
CA PRO A 255 -7.68 -8.49 -5.60
C PRO A 255 -6.40 -9.14 -5.08
N ARG A 256 -5.78 -9.97 -5.92
CA ARG A 256 -4.50 -10.60 -5.65
C ARG A 256 -3.46 -9.71 -6.27
N ARG A 257 -2.58 -9.17 -5.44
CA ARG A 257 -1.46 -8.36 -5.92
C ARG A 257 -0.45 -9.28 -6.58
N ALA A 258 -0.05 -8.93 -7.80
CA ALA A 258 1.07 -9.59 -8.46
C ALA A 258 2.36 -9.24 -7.71
N SER A 259 3.30 -10.18 -7.60
CA SER A 259 4.64 -9.84 -7.14
C SER A 259 5.35 -9.01 -8.21
N LEU A 260 6.32 -8.18 -7.80
CA LEU A 260 7.15 -7.40 -8.73
C LEU A 260 7.81 -8.29 -9.78
N ASN A 261 8.29 -9.47 -9.40
CA ASN A 261 8.93 -10.41 -10.33
C ASN A 261 7.95 -10.93 -11.40
N ASN A 262 6.71 -11.24 -11.02
CA ASN A 262 5.69 -11.69 -11.97
C ASN A 262 5.26 -10.55 -12.91
N LEU A 263 5.17 -9.32 -12.40
CA LEU A 263 4.91 -8.14 -13.22
C LEU A 263 6.03 -7.93 -14.24
N CYS A 264 7.29 -7.96 -13.82
CA CYS A 264 8.44 -7.81 -14.71
C CYS A 264 8.47 -8.91 -15.77
N LYS A 265 8.26 -10.17 -15.38
CA LYS A 265 8.25 -11.29 -16.32
C LYS A 265 7.13 -11.15 -17.36
N SER A 266 5.94 -10.76 -16.92
CA SER A 266 4.76 -10.62 -17.79
C SER A 266 4.85 -9.41 -18.73
N ILE A 267 5.34 -8.27 -18.24
CA ILE A 267 5.29 -6.99 -18.96
C ILE A 267 6.62 -6.63 -19.62
N LEU A 268 7.72 -6.82 -18.90
CA LEU A 268 9.06 -6.43 -19.35
C LEU A 268 9.85 -7.60 -19.97
N GLY A 269 9.34 -8.83 -19.84
CA GLY A 269 9.95 -10.03 -20.42
C GLY A 269 11.20 -10.53 -19.69
N TYR A 270 11.45 -10.07 -18.45
CA TYR A 270 12.57 -10.52 -17.63
C TYR A 270 12.18 -10.64 -16.16
N GLU A 271 12.89 -11.50 -15.42
CA GLU A 271 12.77 -11.64 -13.97
C GLU A 271 13.68 -10.61 -13.29
N VAL A 272 13.12 -9.75 -12.44
CA VAL A 272 13.90 -8.76 -11.67
C VAL A 272 14.82 -9.45 -10.66
N ARG A 273 14.40 -10.60 -10.13
CA ARG A 273 15.15 -11.40 -9.16
C ARG A 273 15.12 -12.87 -9.56
N LYS A 274 16.30 -13.50 -9.61
CA LYS A 274 16.40 -14.96 -9.78
C LYS A 274 16.14 -15.66 -8.45
N ALA A 275 15.70 -16.91 -8.50
CA ALA A 275 15.49 -17.70 -7.29
C ALA A 275 16.79 -17.79 -6.45
N GLY A 276 16.67 -17.51 -5.15
CA GLY A 276 17.80 -17.54 -4.21
C GLY A 276 18.74 -16.32 -4.28
N VAL A 277 18.41 -15.30 -5.06
CA VAL A 277 19.13 -14.02 -5.07
C VAL A 277 18.40 -13.05 -4.13
N SER A 278 19.16 -12.36 -3.28
CA SER A 278 18.62 -11.32 -2.40
C SER A 278 18.02 -10.17 -3.20
N HIS A 279 17.14 -9.42 -2.55
CA HIS A 279 16.58 -8.19 -3.06
C HIS A 279 17.66 -7.11 -3.17
N ASP A 280 17.38 -6.14 -4.04
CA ASP A 280 18.21 -4.94 -4.20
C ASP A 280 17.28 -3.78 -4.53
N CYS A 281 17.10 -2.91 -3.54
CA CYS A 281 16.16 -1.80 -3.62
C CYS A 281 16.36 -0.89 -4.85
N VAL A 282 17.58 -0.72 -5.37
CA VAL A 282 17.80 0.08 -6.59
C VAL A 282 17.24 -0.63 -7.83
N ASN A 283 17.52 -1.92 -7.98
CA ASN A 283 16.96 -2.73 -9.07
C ASN A 283 15.43 -2.82 -8.97
N ASP A 284 14.90 -2.86 -7.75
CA ASP A 284 13.47 -2.99 -7.49
C ASP A 284 12.71 -1.68 -7.74
N ALA A 285 13.25 -0.54 -7.29
CA ALA A 285 12.77 0.79 -7.67
C ALA A 285 12.85 1.00 -9.19
N THR A 286 13.94 0.58 -9.82
CA THR A 286 14.12 0.61 -11.29
C THR A 286 13.06 -0.23 -12.00
N ALA A 287 12.76 -1.42 -11.49
CA ALA A 287 11.74 -2.30 -12.04
C ALA A 287 10.34 -1.70 -11.90
N ALA A 288 10.00 -1.16 -10.73
CA ALA A 288 8.73 -0.46 -10.51
C ALA A 288 8.57 0.75 -11.45
N MET A 289 9.63 1.56 -11.63
CA MET A 289 9.64 2.67 -12.59
C MET A 289 9.40 2.17 -14.02
N LYS A 290 10.12 1.13 -14.46
CA LYS A 290 9.93 0.55 -15.81
C LYS A 290 8.51 0.06 -16.05
N LEU A 291 7.87 -0.54 -15.04
CA LEU A 291 6.48 -0.98 -15.14
C LEU A 291 5.51 0.19 -15.29
N ALA A 292 5.69 1.26 -14.50
CA ALA A 292 4.89 2.49 -14.64
C ALA A 292 5.08 3.13 -16.02
N LEU A 293 6.33 3.27 -16.47
CA LEU A 293 6.67 3.79 -17.79
C LEU A 293 6.08 2.95 -18.92
N ALA A 294 6.09 1.62 -18.81
CA ALA A 294 5.48 0.75 -19.82
C ALA A 294 3.98 1.05 -20.03
N VAL A 295 3.25 1.39 -18.97
CA VAL A 295 1.83 1.80 -19.08
C VAL A 295 1.70 3.22 -19.62
N ILE A 296 2.47 4.18 -19.08
CA ILE A 296 2.47 5.59 -19.51
C ILE A 296 2.78 5.73 -21.00
N GLU A 297 3.77 4.98 -21.49
CA GLU A 297 4.20 4.94 -22.89
C GLU A 297 3.32 4.05 -23.77
N LYS A 298 2.22 3.52 -23.23
CA LYS A 298 1.24 2.66 -23.91
C LYS A 298 1.83 1.39 -24.51
N ARG A 299 2.91 0.88 -23.91
CA ARG A 299 3.54 -0.41 -24.26
C ARG A 299 2.89 -1.59 -23.53
N ALA A 300 2.16 -1.32 -22.45
CA ALA A 300 1.49 -2.32 -21.63
C ALA A 300 0.11 -1.84 -21.13
N ASN A 301 -0.75 -2.81 -20.81
CA ASN A 301 -2.03 -2.57 -20.13
C ASN A 301 -1.91 -2.89 -18.64
N THR A 302 -2.80 -2.34 -17.83
CA THR A 302 -2.88 -2.62 -16.38
C THR A 302 -3.53 -3.96 -16.04
N THR A 303 -4.04 -4.68 -17.05
CA THR A 303 -4.55 -6.04 -16.87
C THR A 303 -3.51 -7.03 -17.39
N ILE A 304 -3.06 -7.93 -16.51
CA ILE A 304 -2.05 -8.93 -16.85
C ILE A 304 -2.60 -10.36 -16.74
N PRO A 305 -2.29 -11.25 -17.69
CA PRO A 305 -2.61 -12.66 -17.53
C PRO A 305 -1.79 -13.26 -16.38
N PRO A 306 -2.35 -14.19 -15.59
CA PRO A 306 -1.56 -14.99 -14.65
C PRO A 306 -0.51 -15.80 -15.41
N SER A 307 0.69 -15.93 -14.85
CA SER A 307 1.73 -16.75 -15.47
C SER A 307 1.37 -18.24 -15.39
N LYS A 308 1.90 -19.06 -16.30
CA LYS A 308 1.72 -20.52 -16.24
C LYS A 308 2.20 -21.10 -14.92
N GLU A 309 3.37 -20.67 -14.43
CA GLU A 309 3.91 -21.08 -13.14
C GLU A 309 2.96 -20.74 -11.98
N MET A 310 2.36 -19.55 -11.98
CA MET A 310 1.35 -19.19 -10.98
C MET A 310 0.11 -20.07 -11.05
N LEU A 311 -0.37 -20.36 -12.26
CA LEU A 311 -1.51 -21.26 -12.46
C LEU A 311 -1.21 -22.66 -11.98
N GLU A 312 -0.01 -23.19 -12.24
CA GLU A 312 0.42 -24.51 -11.76
C GLU A 312 0.55 -24.55 -10.24
N VAL A 313 1.10 -23.52 -9.61
CA VAL A 313 1.15 -23.42 -8.13
C VAL A 313 -0.25 -23.34 -7.51
N GLU A 314 -1.22 -22.73 -8.19
CA GLU A 314 -2.60 -22.71 -7.72
C GLU A 314 -3.32 -24.04 -7.99
N LYS A 315 -3.06 -24.71 -9.12
CA LYS A 315 -3.56 -26.06 -9.41
C LYS A 315 -3.07 -27.09 -8.40
N ALA A 316 -1.84 -26.94 -7.89
CA ALA A 316 -1.28 -27.76 -6.82
C ALA A 316 -1.94 -27.53 -5.44
N LYS A 317 -3.03 -26.77 -5.35
CA LYS A 317 -3.74 -26.48 -4.10
C LYS A 317 -5.20 -26.89 -4.15
N LEU A 318 -5.68 -27.43 -3.04
CA LEU A 318 -7.10 -27.52 -2.74
C LEU A 318 -7.48 -26.54 -1.63
N PHE A 319 -8.70 -26.03 -1.68
CA PHE A 319 -9.25 -25.16 -0.65
C PHE A 319 -10.34 -25.88 0.12
N ILE A 320 -10.14 -26.01 1.43
CA ILE A 320 -11.14 -26.54 2.34
C ILE A 320 -11.83 -25.38 3.04
N HIS A 321 -13.16 -25.33 3.00
CA HIS A 321 -13.93 -24.28 3.65
C HIS A 321 -15.16 -24.78 4.38
N LYS A 322 -15.70 -23.90 5.23
CA LYS A 322 -16.75 -24.20 6.20
C LYS A 322 -16.32 -25.28 7.21
N ILE A 323 -15.06 -25.26 7.63
CA ILE A 323 -14.53 -26.20 8.63
C ILE A 323 -14.98 -25.77 10.03
N PRO A 324 -15.74 -26.60 10.76
CA PRO A 324 -16.13 -26.28 12.14
C PRO A 324 -14.92 -26.18 13.07
N HIS A 325 -14.96 -25.31 14.08
CA HIS A 325 -13.84 -25.09 15.03
C HIS A 325 -13.38 -26.33 15.79
N ASN A 326 -14.28 -27.29 15.97
CA ASN A 326 -14.01 -28.53 16.69
C ASN A 326 -13.33 -29.60 15.82
N VAL A 327 -13.04 -29.29 14.55
CA VAL A 327 -12.28 -30.16 13.64
C VAL A 327 -10.82 -29.79 13.71
N THR A 328 -9.94 -30.76 14.02
CA THR A 328 -8.49 -30.54 14.07
C THR A 328 -7.81 -30.77 12.73
N SER A 329 -6.54 -30.37 12.59
CA SER A 329 -5.71 -30.65 11.42
C SER A 329 -5.62 -32.16 11.12
N GLU A 330 -5.46 -32.98 12.16
CA GLU A 330 -5.33 -34.43 12.05
C GLU A 330 -6.65 -35.08 11.58
N GLU A 331 -7.79 -34.48 11.90
CA GLU A 331 -9.09 -34.95 11.39
C GLU A 331 -9.29 -34.58 9.92
N LEU A 332 -8.70 -33.49 9.43
CA LEU A 332 -8.70 -33.14 8.00
C LEU A 332 -7.83 -34.09 7.17
N GLU A 333 -6.75 -34.62 7.75
CA GLU A 333 -5.90 -35.64 7.12
C GLU A 333 -6.66 -36.96 6.85
N GLN A 334 -7.76 -37.23 7.56
CA GLN A 334 -8.60 -38.40 7.28
C GLN A 334 -9.43 -38.24 6.00
N VAL A 335 -9.64 -37.00 5.55
CA VAL A 335 -10.44 -36.68 4.35
C VAL A 335 -9.57 -36.69 3.09
N LEU A 336 -8.30 -36.33 3.20
CA LEU A 336 -7.41 -36.11 2.06
C LEU A 336 -6.35 -37.20 2.00
N SER A 337 -6.12 -37.71 0.80
CA SER A 337 -5.06 -38.68 0.54
C SER A 337 -3.82 -37.99 -0.05
N GLY A 338 -2.65 -38.59 0.17
CA GLY A 338 -1.38 -38.10 -0.36
C GLY A 338 -0.52 -37.34 0.65
N GLU A 339 0.69 -36.95 0.23
CA GLU A 339 1.58 -36.11 1.02
C GLU A 339 1.29 -34.64 0.71
N PHE A 340 0.95 -33.85 1.72
CA PHE A 340 0.62 -32.43 1.55
C PHE A 340 1.05 -31.60 2.76
N THR A 341 1.06 -30.29 2.58
CA THR A 341 1.19 -29.31 3.67
C THR A 341 -0.13 -28.58 3.88
N LEU A 342 -0.55 -28.44 5.13
CA LEU A 342 -1.78 -27.73 5.49
C LEU A 342 -1.47 -26.29 5.92
N ASP A 343 -2.02 -25.31 5.20
CA ASP A 343 -1.97 -23.89 5.53
C ASP A 343 -3.32 -23.44 6.09
N VAL A 344 -3.47 -23.53 7.41
CA VAL A 344 -4.71 -23.19 8.13
C VAL A 344 -4.87 -21.68 8.22
N LYS A 345 -6.00 -21.16 7.74
CA LYS A 345 -6.36 -19.75 7.87
C LYS A 345 -7.25 -19.54 9.09
N PRO A 346 -6.92 -18.59 9.99
CA PRO A 346 -7.69 -18.35 11.19
C PRO A 346 -9.14 -17.95 10.86
N ALA A 347 -10.07 -18.37 11.72
CA ALA A 347 -11.47 -18.03 11.60
C ALA A 347 -11.66 -16.50 11.70
N LYS A 348 -12.46 -15.92 10.81
CA LYS A 348 -12.73 -14.47 10.81
C LYS A 348 -13.62 -14.01 11.97
N THR A 349 -14.29 -14.92 12.68
CA THR A 349 -15.16 -14.60 13.82
C THR A 349 -15.10 -15.70 14.90
N SER A 350 -15.35 -15.32 16.16
CA SER A 350 -15.30 -16.21 17.34
C SER A 350 -16.35 -17.33 17.37
N ARG A 351 -17.32 -17.34 16.44
CA ARG A 351 -18.35 -18.39 16.30
C ARG A 351 -18.43 -19.01 14.90
N GLY A 352 -17.51 -18.70 13.99
CA GLY A 352 -17.61 -19.08 12.56
C GLY A 352 -16.55 -20.06 12.07
N CYS A 353 -16.89 -20.94 11.13
CA CYS A 353 -15.96 -21.91 10.54
C CYS A 353 -14.61 -21.31 10.09
N TYR A 354 -13.53 -22.09 10.17
CA TYR A 354 -12.25 -21.75 9.56
C TYR A 354 -12.12 -22.34 8.14
N CYS A 355 -11.00 -22.05 7.49
CA CYS A 355 -10.66 -22.59 6.17
C CYS A 355 -9.18 -22.92 6.10
N ALA A 356 -8.79 -23.79 5.18
CA ALA A 356 -7.41 -24.20 5.00
C ALA A 356 -7.08 -24.37 3.51
N PHE A 357 -5.83 -24.12 3.15
CA PHE A 357 -5.27 -24.58 1.88
C PHE A 357 -4.50 -25.88 2.12
N VAL A 358 -4.69 -26.82 1.20
CA VAL A 358 -3.96 -28.08 1.14
C VAL A 358 -3.02 -27.96 -0.04
N ILE A 359 -1.72 -28.00 0.23
CA ILE A 359 -0.68 -27.72 -0.74
C ILE A 359 0.03 -29.02 -1.07
N PHE A 360 -0.07 -29.45 -2.32
CA PHE A 360 0.58 -30.64 -2.87
C PHE A 360 1.88 -30.27 -3.59
N ARG A 361 2.69 -31.27 -3.95
CA ARG A 361 3.95 -31.01 -4.67
C ARG A 361 3.70 -30.66 -6.13
N SER A 362 2.61 -31.15 -6.70
CA SER A 362 2.23 -30.89 -8.09
C SER A 362 0.73 -30.75 -8.27
N SER A 363 0.33 -30.23 -9.43
CA SER A 363 -1.07 -30.12 -9.83
C SER A 363 -1.72 -31.50 -10.00
N GLU A 364 -0.98 -32.50 -10.48
CA GLU A 364 -1.46 -33.88 -10.64
C GLU A 364 -1.76 -34.55 -9.29
N GLU A 365 -0.92 -34.33 -8.28
CA GLU A 365 -1.17 -34.84 -6.92
C GLU A 365 -2.43 -34.19 -6.32
N ALA A 366 -2.62 -32.88 -6.51
CA ALA A 366 -3.79 -32.18 -6.03
C ALA A 366 -5.07 -32.65 -6.73
N ASP A 367 -5.02 -32.84 -8.05
CA ASP A 367 -6.13 -33.39 -8.83
C ASP A 367 -6.46 -34.80 -8.39
N GLN A 368 -5.46 -35.68 -8.24
CA GLN A 368 -5.67 -37.05 -7.77
C GLN A 368 -6.25 -37.09 -6.36
N ALA A 369 -5.76 -36.24 -5.45
CA ALA A 369 -6.30 -36.11 -4.11
C ALA A 369 -7.76 -35.65 -4.14
N PHE A 370 -8.10 -34.66 -4.98
CA PHE A 370 -9.48 -34.21 -5.15
C PHE A 370 -10.38 -35.30 -5.72
N GLU A 371 -9.93 -36.06 -6.70
CA GLU A 371 -10.70 -37.18 -7.26
C GLU A 371 -10.95 -38.29 -6.21
N ASN A 372 -9.96 -38.56 -5.35
CA ASN A 372 -10.06 -39.55 -4.28
C ASN A 372 -10.95 -39.13 -3.10
N VAL A 373 -11.24 -37.83 -2.96
CA VAL A 373 -12.16 -37.36 -1.92
C VAL A 373 -13.56 -37.89 -2.20
N ASP A 374 -14.10 -38.65 -1.24
CA ASP A 374 -15.48 -39.14 -1.26
C ASP A 374 -16.43 -38.04 -0.78
N GLY A 375 -17.40 -37.67 -1.62
CA GLY A 375 -18.33 -36.58 -1.34
C GLY A 375 -19.17 -36.18 -2.54
N ASP A 376 -20.24 -35.44 -2.28
CA ASP A 376 -21.19 -35.02 -3.31
C ASP A 376 -20.54 -33.94 -4.18
N GLN A 377 -20.28 -34.28 -5.45
CA GLN A 377 -19.67 -33.37 -6.41
C GLN A 377 -20.66 -32.30 -6.88
N GLY A 378 -20.17 -31.07 -6.96
CA GLY A 378 -20.91 -29.94 -7.49
C GLY A 378 -19.94 -28.83 -7.91
N GLN A 379 -20.49 -27.62 -8.04
CA GLN A 379 -19.71 -26.43 -8.31
C GLN A 379 -19.98 -25.36 -7.25
N ASP A 380 -18.96 -24.55 -6.95
CA ASP A 380 -19.16 -23.36 -6.12
C ASP A 380 -19.90 -22.26 -6.90
N SER A 381 -20.18 -21.13 -6.25
CA SER A 381 -20.87 -19.99 -6.88
C SER A 381 -20.13 -19.37 -8.06
N PHE A 382 -18.89 -19.78 -8.31
CA PHE A 382 -18.03 -19.32 -9.39
C PHE A 382 -17.73 -20.42 -10.41
N GLY A 383 -18.44 -21.55 -10.37
CA GLY A 383 -18.27 -22.64 -11.34
C GLY A 383 -17.11 -23.59 -11.06
N LEU A 384 -16.40 -23.45 -9.94
CA LEU A 384 -15.29 -24.36 -9.63
C LEU A 384 -15.76 -25.73 -9.16
N PRO A 385 -15.07 -26.81 -9.55
CA PRO A 385 -15.27 -28.13 -8.96
C PRO A 385 -15.13 -28.10 -7.44
N GLN A 386 -16.19 -28.54 -6.75
CA GLN A 386 -16.20 -28.74 -5.30
C GLN A 386 -16.87 -30.06 -4.93
N LYS A 387 -16.49 -30.63 -3.79
CA LYS A 387 -17.14 -31.79 -3.18
C LYS A 387 -17.59 -31.45 -1.77
N LEU A 388 -18.85 -31.74 -1.45
CA LEU A 388 -19.36 -31.71 -0.08
C LEU A 388 -18.99 -33.05 0.59
N VAL A 389 -18.09 -32.98 1.56
CA VAL A 389 -17.62 -34.16 2.28
C VAL A 389 -18.32 -34.24 3.63
N ILE A 390 -18.83 -35.41 3.97
CA ILE A 390 -19.43 -35.70 5.28
C ILE A 390 -18.64 -36.82 5.93
N PHE A 391 -18.01 -36.54 7.06
CA PHE A 391 -17.19 -37.52 7.79
C PHE A 391 -17.48 -37.48 9.29
N LYS A 392 -17.01 -38.51 10.00
CA LYS A 392 -17.24 -38.69 11.44
C LYS A 392 -15.96 -38.39 12.20
N LEU A 393 -16.04 -37.46 13.14
CA LEU A 393 -14.93 -37.10 14.02
C LEU A 393 -14.59 -38.22 14.99
N THR A 394 -13.41 -38.15 15.60
CA THR A 394 -12.99 -39.09 16.66
C THR A 394 -13.95 -39.05 17.85
N SER A 395 -14.55 -37.88 18.11
CA SER A 395 -15.61 -37.68 19.11
C SER A 395 -16.95 -38.37 18.78
N GLY A 396 -17.09 -38.91 17.57
CA GLY A 396 -18.29 -39.57 17.07
C GLY A 396 -19.30 -38.65 16.40
N SER A 397 -19.08 -37.34 16.42
CA SER A 397 -19.95 -36.33 15.78
C SER A 397 -19.77 -36.34 14.26
N ARG A 398 -20.87 -36.17 13.50
CA ARG A 398 -20.80 -36.00 12.04
C ARG A 398 -20.63 -34.53 11.69
N VAL A 399 -19.69 -34.22 10.81
CA VAL A 399 -19.46 -32.88 10.30
C VAL A 399 -19.46 -32.87 8.78
N SER A 400 -19.68 -31.70 8.20
CA SER A 400 -19.56 -31.49 6.77
C SER A 400 -18.60 -30.34 6.46
N ILE A 401 -17.82 -30.53 5.40
CA ILE A 401 -16.88 -29.54 4.87
C ILE A 401 -16.98 -29.52 3.35
N TYR A 402 -16.44 -28.48 2.73
CA TYR A 402 -16.29 -28.42 1.28
C TYR A 402 -14.82 -28.49 0.92
N VAL A 403 -14.46 -29.40 0.01
CA VAL A 403 -13.15 -29.45 -0.64
C VAL A 403 -13.32 -28.95 -2.06
N ARG A 404 -12.51 -27.97 -2.48
CA ARG A 404 -12.67 -27.28 -3.76
C ARG A 404 -11.34 -27.17 -4.49
N LYS A 405 -11.33 -27.39 -5.81
CA LYS A 405 -10.19 -27.03 -6.66
C LYS A 405 -9.98 -25.51 -6.70
N MET A 406 -8.77 -25.05 -7.04
CA MET A 406 -8.50 -23.61 -7.08
C MET A 406 -8.71 -22.98 -8.45
N VAL A 407 -8.64 -23.79 -9.51
CA VAL A 407 -8.83 -23.41 -10.92
C VAL A 407 -9.89 -24.29 -11.59
N GLU A 408 -10.41 -23.83 -12.73
CA GLU A 408 -11.35 -24.61 -13.55
C GLU A 408 -10.61 -25.71 -14.33
N ASP A 409 -11.28 -26.85 -14.53
CA ASP A 409 -10.80 -27.92 -15.39
C ASP A 409 -10.69 -27.38 -16.84
N GLY A 410 -9.50 -27.47 -17.45
CA GLY A 410 -9.25 -27.01 -18.83
C GLY A 410 -8.63 -25.60 -18.98
N SER A 411 -8.29 -24.93 -17.88
CA SER A 411 -7.52 -23.68 -17.90
C SER A 411 -6.02 -23.96 -18.18
N ALA A 412 -5.63 -23.91 -19.47
CA ALA A 412 -4.25 -24.08 -19.94
C ALA A 412 -3.62 -22.77 -20.44
#